data_AF-F2F0X6-F1
#
_entry.id   AF-F2F0X6-F1
#
_cell.length_a   1.000
_cell.length_b   1.000
_cell.length_c   1.000
_cell.angle_alpha   90.00
_cell.angle_beta   90.00
_cell.angle_gamma   90.00
#
_symmetry.space_group_name_H-M   'P 1'
#
loop_
_entity.id
_entity.type
_entity.pdbx_description
1 polymer ?
#
loop_
_entity_poly.entity_id
_entity_poly.type
_entity_poly.pdbx_seq_one_letter_code
_entity_poly.pdbx_strand_id
1 'polypeptide(L)'
;MQKKTKLILILLFISFVLNFYLGISSFIKNTYTPNLEDQIILGEMTKMVLENEQYQEIAARENVYAIKQGVSRFNVANPSSILHYEINVQTEQQTYIFSCTDNLCTGVSNEGWSYSRYSEEKPVLPLKKIN
;
A
#
# COMPACT_ATOMS: atom_id res chain seq x y z
N MET A 1 -31.19 18.25 -40.09
CA MET A 1 -29.78 18.02 -39.71
C MET A 1 -29.42 18.60 -38.34
N GLN A 2 -29.74 19.87 -38.04
CA GLN A 2 -29.26 20.56 -36.82
C GLN A 2 -29.60 19.89 -35.48
N LYS A 3 -30.80 19.31 -35.29
CA LYS A 3 -31.18 18.66 -34.02
C LYS A 3 -30.37 17.39 -33.72
N LYS A 4 -30.08 16.57 -34.75
CA LYS A 4 -29.27 15.33 -34.60
C LYS A 4 -27.81 15.67 -34.28
N THR A 5 -27.25 16.68 -34.95
CA THR A 5 -25.89 17.17 -34.67
C THR A 5 -25.76 17.75 -33.26
N LYS A 6 -26.76 18.50 -32.77
CA LYS A 6 -26.79 19.00 -31.38
C LYS A 6 -26.84 17.86 -30.35
N LEU A 7 -27.65 16.82 -30.61
CA LEU A 7 -27.75 15.66 -29.72
C LEU A 7 -26.41 14.88 -29.65
N ILE A 8 -25.74 14.69 -30.78
CA ILE A 8 -24.42 14.04 -30.84
C ILE A 8 -23.37 14.86 -30.08
N LEU A 9 -23.37 16.19 -30.22
CA LEU A 9 -22.48 17.08 -29.47
C LEU A 9 -22.69 16.99 -27.96
N ILE A 10 -23.96 16.93 -27.51
CA ILE A 10 -24.29 16.78 -26.09
C ILE A 10 -23.79 15.43 -25.56
N LEU A 11 -24.04 14.34 -26.30
CA LEU A 11 -23.55 13.01 -25.92
C LEU A 11 -22.02 12.96 -25.85
N LEU A 12 -21.35 13.61 -26.80
CA LEU A 12 -19.89 13.68 -26.83
C LEU A 12 -19.34 14.50 -25.65
N PHE A 13 -20.02 15.60 -25.29
CA PHE A 13 -19.66 16.39 -24.12
C PHE A 13 -19.85 15.61 -22.81
N ILE A 14 -20.98 14.91 -22.64
CA ILE A 14 -21.23 14.05 -21.47
C ILE A 14 -20.17 12.95 -21.38
N SER A 15 -19.87 12.28 -22.51
CA SER A 15 -18.83 11.26 -22.57
C SER A 15 -17.45 11.83 -22.19
N PHE A 16 -17.10 13.00 -22.72
CA PHE A 16 -15.84 13.66 -22.41
C PHE A 16 -15.70 13.97 -20.92
N VAL A 17 -16.73 14.60 -20.32
CA VAL A 17 -16.74 14.92 -18.88
C VAL A 17 -16.62 13.66 -18.03
N LEU A 18 -17.34 12.60 -18.38
CA LEU A 18 -17.31 11.34 -17.64
C LEU A 18 -15.92 10.69 -17.70
N ASN A 19 -15.33 10.59 -18.89
CA ASN A 19 -13.99 10.01 -19.06
C ASN A 19 -12.92 10.85 -18.34
N PHE A 20 -13.03 12.17 -18.40
CA PHE A 20 -12.11 13.06 -17.71
C PHE A 20 -12.20 12.90 -16.19
N TYR A 21 -13.42 12.83 -15.65
CA TYR A 21 -13.66 12.57 -14.23
C TYR A 21 -13.08 11.23 -13.77
N LEU A 22 -13.35 10.15 -14.52
CA LEU A 22 -12.83 8.81 -14.21
C LEU A 22 -11.29 8.77 -14.29
N GLY A 23 -10.71 9.44 -15.29
CA GLY A 23 -9.26 9.56 -15.45
C GLY A 23 -8.60 10.26 -14.27
N ILE A 24 -9.12 11.43 -13.86
CA ILE A 24 -8.61 12.16 -12.69
C ILE A 24 -8.78 11.34 -11.41
N SER A 25 -9.95 10.74 -11.19
CA SER A 25 -10.21 9.93 -10.01
C SER A 25 -9.24 8.76 -9.90
N SER A 26 -9.01 8.04 -11.02
CA SER A 26 -8.04 6.95 -11.06
C SER A 26 -6.61 7.43 -10.83
N PHE A 27 -6.23 8.56 -11.43
CA PHE A 27 -4.91 9.15 -11.22
C PHE A 27 -4.67 9.46 -9.74
N ILE A 28 -5.58 10.20 -9.09
CA ILE A 28 -5.47 10.57 -7.67
C ILE A 28 -5.33 9.33 -6.77
N LYS A 29 -6.12 8.28 -7.03
CA LYS A 29 -6.06 7.03 -6.25
C LYS A 29 -4.71 6.34 -6.40
N ASN A 30 -4.21 6.22 -7.62
CA ASN A 30 -2.95 5.52 -7.91
C ASN A 30 -1.72 6.30 -7.42
N THR A 31 -1.79 7.63 -7.41
CA THR A 31 -0.70 8.49 -6.95
C THR A 31 -0.80 8.87 -5.47
N TYR A 32 -1.75 8.29 -4.73
CA TYR A 32 -1.88 8.55 -3.30
C TYR A 32 -0.57 8.29 -2.57
N THR A 33 -0.16 9.26 -1.76
CA THR A 33 1.07 9.19 -0.97
C THR A 33 0.72 9.60 0.46
N PRO A 34 1.12 8.81 1.48
CA PRO A 34 0.87 9.12 2.88
C PRO A 34 1.33 10.54 3.24
N ASN A 35 0.42 11.32 3.82
CA ASN A 35 0.73 12.62 4.40
C ASN A 35 1.32 12.47 5.81
N LEU A 36 1.54 13.58 6.52
CA LEU A 36 2.16 13.55 7.86
C LEU A 36 1.29 12.84 8.91
N GLU A 37 -0.03 13.03 8.86
CA GLU A 37 -0.98 12.37 9.76
C GLU A 37 -1.01 10.87 9.50
N ASP A 38 -1.02 10.46 8.23
CA ASP A 38 -0.93 9.06 7.83
C ASP A 38 0.35 8.40 8.34
N GLN A 39 1.47 9.11 8.33
CA GLN A 39 2.75 8.61 8.83
C GLN A 39 2.74 8.38 10.33
N ILE A 40 2.00 9.20 11.10
CA ILE A 40 1.80 8.98 12.53
C ILE A 40 1.04 7.68 12.75
N ILE A 41 -0.07 7.48 12.03
CA ILE A 41 -0.88 6.26 12.11
C ILE A 41 -0.06 5.03 11.71
N LEU A 42 0.70 5.10 10.61
CA LEU A 42 1.61 4.03 10.19
C LEU A 42 2.69 3.74 11.24
N GLY A 43 3.16 4.76 11.96
CA GLY A 43 4.05 4.61 13.11
C GLY A 43 3.40 3.85 14.26
N GLU A 44 2.17 4.20 14.63
CA GLU A 44 1.40 3.50 15.66
C GLU A 44 1.12 2.04 15.28
N MET A 45 0.71 1.80 14.03
CA MET A 45 0.55 0.44 13.50
C MET A 45 1.87 -0.34 13.54
N THR A 46 3.00 0.30 13.23
CA THR A 46 4.32 -0.35 13.32
C THR A 46 4.59 -0.80 14.75
N LYS A 47 4.31 0.05 15.75
CA LYS A 47 4.42 -0.32 17.16
C LYS A 47 3.51 -1.51 17.49
N MET A 48 2.25 -1.48 17.07
CA MET A 48 1.31 -2.59 17.29
C MET A 48 1.82 -3.89 16.68
N VAL A 49 2.42 -3.85 15.48
CA VAL A 49 3.02 -5.02 14.83
C VAL A 49 4.19 -5.56 15.66
N LEU A 50 5.07 -4.69 16.14
CA LEU A 50 6.19 -5.10 17.00
C LEU A 50 5.71 -5.75 18.31
N GLU A 51 4.55 -5.36 18.82
CA GLU A 51 3.94 -5.94 20.04
C GLU A 51 3.05 -7.16 19.74
N ASN A 52 2.82 -7.50 18.47
CA ASN A 52 1.93 -8.58 18.05
C ASN A 52 2.57 -9.96 18.15
N GLU A 53 1.80 -10.96 18.61
CA GLU A 53 2.28 -12.35 18.76
C GLU A 53 2.78 -12.95 17.44
N GLN A 54 2.09 -12.71 16.32
CA GLN A 54 2.48 -13.26 15.01
C GLN A 54 3.84 -12.70 14.56
N TYR A 55 4.11 -11.41 14.82
CA TYR A 55 5.42 -10.83 14.54
C TYR A 55 6.50 -11.47 15.43
N GLN A 56 6.24 -11.65 16.72
CA GLN A 56 7.19 -12.27 17.64
C GLN A 56 7.54 -13.70 17.22
N GLU A 57 6.56 -14.47 16.77
CA GLU A 57 6.79 -15.81 16.21
C GLU A 57 7.65 -15.78 14.95
N ILE A 58 7.41 -14.84 14.03
CA ILE A 58 8.22 -14.66 12.81
C ILE A 58 9.65 -14.25 13.18
N ALA A 59 9.81 -13.27 14.06
CA ALA A 59 11.11 -12.76 14.48
C ALA A 59 11.93 -13.79 15.28
N ALA A 60 11.28 -14.78 15.90
CA ALA A 60 11.95 -15.88 16.60
C ALA A 60 12.50 -16.95 15.65
N ARG A 61 11.93 -17.08 14.43
CA ARG A 61 12.28 -18.15 13.47
C ARG A 61 13.04 -17.66 12.24
N GLU A 62 12.94 -16.37 11.91
CA GLU A 62 13.51 -15.78 10.71
C GLU A 62 14.24 -14.48 11.03
N ASN A 63 15.30 -14.19 10.27
CA ASN A 63 15.98 -12.90 10.37
C ASN A 63 15.14 -11.79 9.73
N VAL A 64 14.70 -10.82 10.53
CA VAL A 64 14.03 -9.60 10.05
C VAL A 64 15.07 -8.58 9.56
N TYR A 65 15.03 -8.23 8.28
CA TYR A 65 15.97 -7.29 7.67
C TYR A 65 15.45 -5.86 7.62
N ALA A 66 14.14 -5.68 7.44
CA ALA A 66 13.54 -4.36 7.36
C ALA A 66 12.06 -4.41 7.73
N ILE A 67 11.57 -3.28 8.24
CA ILE A 67 10.14 -3.02 8.42
C ILE A 67 9.82 -1.76 7.61
N LYS A 68 8.86 -1.87 6.69
CA LYS A 68 8.48 -0.78 5.78
C LYS A 68 7.01 -0.47 5.91
N GLN A 69 6.71 0.81 6.06
CA GLN A 69 5.35 1.32 6.03
C GLN A 69 4.92 1.52 4.57
N GLY A 70 3.67 1.20 4.27
CA GLY A 70 3.11 1.27 2.93
C GLY A 70 1.61 1.51 2.94
N VAL A 71 1.08 1.78 1.74
CA VAL A 71 -0.35 1.90 1.51
C VAL A 71 -0.72 1.13 0.25
N SER A 72 -1.66 0.21 0.42
CA SER A 72 -2.27 -0.53 -0.67
C SER A 72 -3.12 0.38 -1.52
N ARG A 73 -2.79 0.45 -2.81
CA ARG A 73 -3.50 1.27 -3.81
C ARG A 73 -4.25 0.43 -4.83
N PHE A 74 -4.12 -0.90 -4.76
CA PHE A 74 -4.67 -1.81 -5.76
C PHE A 74 -6.13 -2.12 -5.49
N ASN A 75 -7.00 -1.83 -6.46
CA ASN A 75 -8.44 -2.13 -6.41
C ASN A 75 -9.17 -1.56 -5.18
N VAL A 76 -8.68 -0.45 -4.62
CA VAL A 76 -9.27 0.18 -3.43
C VAL A 76 -10.18 1.35 -3.80
N ALA A 77 -11.30 1.48 -3.08
CA ALA A 77 -12.22 2.60 -3.28
C ALA A 77 -11.61 3.92 -2.78
N ASN A 78 -10.94 3.88 -1.62
CA ASN A 78 -10.29 5.02 -0.99
C ASN A 78 -8.93 4.62 -0.38
N PRO A 79 -7.78 4.91 -1.02
CA PRO A 79 -6.46 4.53 -0.50
C PRO A 79 -6.07 5.23 0.81
N SER A 80 -6.74 6.32 1.20
CA SER A 80 -6.50 6.99 2.50
C SER A 80 -7.19 6.30 3.67
N SER A 81 -7.89 5.19 3.44
CA SER A 81 -8.50 4.41 4.51
C SER A 81 -7.43 3.66 5.27
N ILE A 82 -7.51 3.68 6.60
CA ILE A 82 -6.60 2.95 7.50
C ILE A 82 -6.56 1.44 7.22
N LEU A 83 -7.64 0.87 6.67
CA LEU A 83 -7.69 -0.54 6.24
C LEU A 83 -6.72 -0.89 5.11
N HIS A 84 -6.20 0.12 4.41
CA HIS A 84 -5.24 -0.09 3.33
C HIS A 84 -3.81 0.26 3.75
N TYR A 85 -3.60 0.57 5.02
CA TYR A 85 -2.27 0.82 5.56
C TYR A 85 -1.63 -0.52 5.89
N GLU A 86 -0.38 -0.66 5.47
CA GLU A 86 0.34 -1.92 5.51
C GLU A 86 1.70 -1.74 6.17
N ILE A 87 2.03 -2.63 7.08
CA ILE A 87 3.37 -2.77 7.66
C ILE A 87 3.99 -4.03 7.09
N ASN A 88 5.03 -3.84 6.29
CA ASN A 88 5.72 -4.89 5.56
C ASN A 88 6.97 -5.31 6.34
N VAL A 89 6.93 -6.49 6.95
CA VAL A 89 8.05 -7.09 7.68
C VAL A 89 8.83 -7.98 6.72
N GLN A 90 9.99 -7.51 6.29
CA GLN A 90 10.83 -8.17 5.29
C GLN A 90 11.84 -9.09 5.97
N THR A 91 11.74 -10.39 5.71
CA THR A 91 12.66 -11.41 6.25
C THR A 91 13.54 -12.01 5.16
N GLU A 92 14.36 -12.99 5.53
CA GLU A 92 15.10 -13.82 4.59
C GLU A 92 14.22 -14.77 3.78
N GLN A 93 13.00 -15.08 4.19
CA GLN A 93 12.12 -15.96 3.41
C GLN A 93 11.14 -15.15 2.58
N GLN A 94 10.43 -14.24 3.22
CA GLN A 94 9.32 -13.52 2.59
C GLN A 94 9.06 -12.18 3.28
N THR A 95 8.24 -11.35 2.65
CA THR A 95 7.71 -10.13 3.28
C THR A 95 6.32 -10.45 3.81
N TYR A 96 6.13 -10.35 5.11
CA TYR A 96 4.83 -10.46 5.78
C TYR A 96 4.13 -9.11 5.81
N ILE A 97 2.84 -9.09 5.49
CA ILE A 97 2.06 -7.86 5.31
C ILE A 97 1.04 -7.80 6.44
N PHE A 98 1.27 -6.87 7.37
CA PHE A 98 0.35 -6.62 8.48
C PHE A 98 -0.56 -5.44 8.16
N SER A 99 -1.84 -5.55 8.48
CA SER A 99 -2.82 -4.46 8.37
C SER A 99 -3.80 -4.48 9.54
N CYS A 100 -4.62 -3.44 9.65
CA CYS A 100 -5.63 -3.33 10.70
C CYS A 100 -6.74 -4.39 10.53
N THR A 101 -7.18 -4.97 11.65
CA THR A 101 -8.27 -5.96 11.68
C THR A 101 -9.66 -5.35 11.52
N ASP A 102 -9.80 -4.05 11.76
CA ASP A 102 -11.06 -3.31 11.72
C ASP A 102 -10.85 -1.82 11.36
N ASN A 103 -11.95 -1.11 11.16
CA ASN A 103 -11.96 0.30 10.75
C ASN A 103 -11.41 1.27 11.81
N LEU A 104 -11.33 0.85 13.07
CA LEU A 104 -10.78 1.64 14.18
C LEU A 104 -9.32 1.24 14.48
N CYS A 105 -8.78 0.27 13.75
CA CYS A 105 -7.47 -0.34 13.98
C CYS A 105 -7.24 -0.74 15.44
N THR A 106 -8.20 -1.43 16.06
CA THR A 106 -8.02 -1.90 17.44
C THR A 106 -6.95 -2.98 17.58
N GLY A 107 -6.61 -3.64 16.47
CA GLY A 107 -5.52 -4.59 16.35
C GLY A 107 -4.96 -4.66 14.93
N VAL A 108 -3.84 -5.36 14.81
CA VAL A 108 -3.18 -5.66 13.54
C VAL A 108 -2.95 -7.16 13.41
N SER A 109 -3.01 -7.66 12.18
CA SER A 109 -2.78 -9.07 11.84
C SER A 109 -2.04 -9.18 10.53
N ASN A 110 -1.31 -10.27 10.37
CA ASN A 110 -0.68 -10.65 9.12
C ASN A 110 -1.75 -11.15 8.13
N GLU A 111 -2.08 -10.32 7.14
CA GLU A 111 -3.10 -10.60 6.12
C GLU A 111 -2.53 -11.21 4.84
N GLY A 112 -1.21 -11.32 4.72
CA GLY A 112 -0.61 -11.90 3.52
C GLY A 112 0.91 -11.90 3.53
N TRP A 113 1.47 -12.44 2.45
CA TRP A 113 2.91 -12.48 2.25
C TRP A 113 3.26 -12.25 0.78
N SER A 114 4.47 -11.79 0.55
CA SER A 114 5.05 -11.62 -0.79
C SER A 114 6.52 -12.01 -0.80
N TYR A 115 7.09 -12.18 -1.99
CA TYR A 115 8.49 -12.54 -2.16
C TYR A 115 9.44 -11.52 -1.51
N SER A 116 10.49 -12.00 -0.82
CA SER A 116 11.56 -11.16 -0.28
C SER A 116 12.83 -11.30 -1.10
N ARG A 117 13.40 -10.15 -1.48
CA ARG A 117 14.61 -10.06 -2.28
C ARG A 117 15.91 -10.34 -1.50
N TYR A 118 15.91 -10.21 -0.18
CA TYR A 118 17.16 -10.05 0.59
C TYR A 118 18.05 -11.28 0.69
N SER A 119 17.48 -12.49 0.62
CA SER A 119 18.24 -13.74 0.75
C SER A 119 18.76 -14.28 -0.58
N GLU A 120 18.02 -14.06 -1.67
CA GLU A 120 18.30 -14.68 -2.97
C GLU A 120 19.08 -13.76 -3.92
N GLU A 121 18.95 -12.44 -3.77
CA GLU A 121 19.61 -11.49 -4.66
C GLU A 121 20.88 -10.87 -4.06
N LYS A 122 21.76 -10.41 -4.95
CA LYS A 122 22.98 -9.69 -4.54
C LYS A 122 22.61 -8.40 -3.80
N PRO A 123 23.30 -8.05 -2.70
CA PRO A 123 23.08 -6.77 -2.03
C PRO A 123 23.23 -5.60 -2.99
N VAL A 124 22.25 -4.70 -2.97
CA VAL A 124 22.25 -3.47 -3.79
C VAL A 124 23.35 -2.52 -3.34
N LEU A 125 23.60 -2.48 -2.02
CA LEU A 125 24.68 -1.70 -1.44
C LEU A 125 26.01 -2.47 -1.54
N PRO A 126 27.13 -1.79 -1.79
CA PRO A 126 28.45 -2.40 -1.73
C PRO A 126 28.82 -2.68 -0.26
N LEU A 127 28.32 -3.78 0.29
CA LEU A 127 28.53 -4.17 1.70
C LEU A 127 29.94 -4.71 1.99
N LYS A 128 30.80 -4.85 0.97
CA LYS A 128 32.22 -5.19 1.15
C LYS A 128 33.07 -3.93 1.18
N LYS A 129 33.76 -3.73 2.30
CA LYS A 129 34.96 -2.90 2.35
C LYS A 129 36.00 -3.58 1.46
N ILE A 130 36.47 -2.90 0.42
CA ILE A 130 37.67 -3.31 -0.31
C ILE A 130 38.83 -3.04 0.65
N ASN A 131 39.38 -4.10 1.24
CA ASN A 131 40.68 -4.05 1.91
C ASN A 131 41.78 -4.17 0.85
#